data_AF-A0A949SUP6-F1
#
_entry.id   AF-A0A949SUP6-F1
#
_cell.length_a   1.000
_cell.length_b   1.000
_cell.length_c   1.000
_cell.angle_alpha   90.00
_cell.angle_beta   90.00
_cell.angle_gamma   90.00
#
_symmetry.space_group_name_H-M   'P 1'
#
loop_
_entity.id
_entity.type
_entity.pdbx_description
1 polymer ?
#
loop_
_entity_poly.entity_id
_entity_poly.type
_entity_poly.pdbx_seq_one_letter_code
_entity_poly.pdbx_strand_id
1 'polypeptide(L)'
;MNLLYPRLTLRQFLWMIVFGFGGALIAGVYGILHDQVTFEIGPEYFTEFKFQQFHDLSKAQPERVVVAEIGFLATWWVGFFAGWFMGRVSLPHLQLQKAARLSLKGVAVMMLTALVFATASYLMAPASPDDPRMDTWERMLAGRDVIDPVAFVQVAYIHNASYLGGLVGLIVALMWMRKARTSAANSA
;
A
#
# COMPACT_ATOMS: atom_id res chain seq x y z
N MET A 1 20.72 20.35 10.73
CA MET A 1 20.30 19.13 11.44
C MET A 1 20.89 17.93 10.71
N ASN A 2 21.62 17.05 11.39
CA ASN A 2 22.17 15.84 10.76
C ASN A 2 21.02 14.93 10.32
N LEU A 3 20.97 14.61 9.01
CA LEU A 3 19.96 13.74 8.42
C LEU A 3 19.95 12.34 9.08
N LEU A 4 21.13 11.89 9.49
CA LEU A 4 21.40 10.57 10.04
C LEU A 4 21.03 10.45 11.53
N TYR A 5 21.12 11.53 12.31
CA TYR A 5 20.93 11.52 13.77
C TYR A 5 20.04 12.69 14.23
N PRO A 6 18.71 12.62 14.03
CA PRO A 6 17.80 13.58 14.64
C PRO A 6 17.80 13.40 16.16
N ARG A 7 17.88 14.50 16.91
CA ARG A 7 17.67 14.48 18.37
C ARG A 7 16.18 14.29 18.64
N LEU A 8 15.75 13.04 18.79
CA LEU A 8 14.38 12.67 19.17
C LEU A 8 14.31 12.42 20.67
N THR A 9 13.28 12.96 21.32
CA THR A 9 12.95 12.57 22.69
C THR A 9 12.32 11.18 22.69
N LEU A 10 12.46 10.42 23.79
CA LEU A 10 11.78 9.13 23.97
C LEU A 10 10.26 9.26 23.74
N ARG A 11 9.67 10.36 24.22
CA ARG A 11 8.25 10.67 23.99
C ARG A 11 7.91 10.78 22.50
N GLN A 12 8.73 11.47 21.71
CA GLN A 12 8.52 11.56 20.26
C GLN A 12 8.68 10.21 19.58
N PHE A 13 9.67 9.41 20.00
CA PHE A 13 9.86 8.05 19.49
C PHE A 13 8.63 7.17 19.75
N LEU A 14 8.07 7.19 20.97
CA LEU A 14 6.85 6.45 21.30
C LEU A 14 5.66 6.92 20.44
N TRP A 15 5.51 8.22 20.21
CA TRP A 15 4.47 8.73 19.31
C TRP A 15 4.68 8.31 17.85
N MET A 16 5.92 8.17 17.39
CA MET A 16 6.21 7.65 16.06
C MET A 16 5.76 6.18 15.92
N ILE A 17 5.94 5.36 16.96
CA ILE A 17 5.40 3.99 17.00
C ILE A 17 3.86 4.02 16.87
N VAL A 18 3.19 4.91 17.62
CA VAL A 18 1.73 5.07 17.54
C VAL A 18 1.28 5.48 16.13
N PHE A 19 2.00 6.41 15.50
CA PHE A 19 1.71 6.81 14.12
C PHE A 19 1.93 5.66 13.14
N GLY A 20 2.97 4.84 13.36
CA GLY A 20 3.20 3.62 12.62
C GLY A 20 2.02 2.67 12.71
N PHE A 21 1.57 2.30 13.91
CA PHE A 21 0.40 1.43 14.07
C PHE A 21 -0.89 2.04 13.48
N GLY A 22 -1.11 3.35 13.61
CA GLY A 22 -2.21 4.03 12.95
C GLY A 22 -2.16 3.89 11.43
N GLY A 23 -0.97 4.09 10.83
CA GLY A 23 -0.74 3.86 9.41
C GLY A 23 -0.93 2.41 9.00
N ALA A 24 -0.50 1.46 9.83
CA ALA A 24 -0.64 0.03 9.57
C ALA A 24 -2.10 -0.41 9.49
N LEU A 25 -2.94 0.06 10.42
CA LEU A 25 -4.37 -0.21 10.39
C LEU A 25 -5.05 0.37 9.15
N ILE A 26 -4.73 1.62 8.79
CA ILE A 26 -5.31 2.27 7.60
C ILE A 26 -4.90 1.52 6.33
N ALA A 27 -3.61 1.20 6.17
CA ALA A 27 -3.14 0.46 5.00
C ALA A 27 -3.67 -0.97 4.94
N GLY A 28 -3.77 -1.64 6.09
CA GLY A 28 -4.36 -2.98 6.18
C GLY A 28 -5.83 -3.00 5.78
N VAL A 29 -6.63 -2.03 6.22
CA VAL A 29 -8.03 -1.88 5.79
C VAL A 29 -8.11 -1.58 4.30
N TYR A 30 -7.23 -0.72 3.77
CA TYR A 30 -7.13 -0.51 2.33
C TYR A 30 -6.82 -1.82 1.59
N GLY A 31 -5.86 -2.61 2.06
CA GLY A 31 -5.50 -3.89 1.47
C GLY A 31 -6.66 -4.87 1.44
N ILE A 32 -7.43 -4.97 2.54
CA ILE A 32 -8.67 -5.77 2.57
C ILE A 32 -9.61 -5.34 1.44
N LEU A 33 -9.94 -4.05 1.36
CA LEU A 33 -10.90 -3.55 0.37
C LEU A 33 -10.39 -3.70 -1.07
N HIS A 34 -9.12 -3.37 -1.29
CA HIS A 34 -8.44 -3.51 -2.57
C HIS A 34 -8.45 -4.97 -3.06
N ASP A 35 -8.19 -5.92 -2.16
CA ASP A 35 -8.15 -7.33 -2.51
C ASP A 35 -9.54 -7.91 -2.74
N GLN A 36 -10.58 -7.44 -2.02
CA GLN A 36 -11.95 -7.79 -2.37
C GLN A 36 -12.34 -7.33 -3.78
N VAL A 37 -11.96 -6.11 -4.18
CA VAL A 37 -12.25 -5.60 -5.52
C VAL A 37 -11.47 -6.38 -6.58
N THR A 38 -10.18 -6.62 -6.36
CA THR A 38 -9.36 -7.32 -7.35
C THR A 38 -9.69 -8.81 -7.44
N PHE A 39 -10.21 -9.41 -6.37
CA PHE A 39 -10.74 -10.78 -6.41
C PHE A 39 -11.94 -10.93 -7.34
N GLU A 40 -12.81 -9.91 -7.46
CA GLU A 40 -13.89 -9.92 -8.47
C GLU A 40 -13.37 -9.84 -9.90
N ILE A 41 -12.20 -9.21 -10.12
CA ILE A 41 -11.62 -9.04 -11.45
C ILE A 41 -10.94 -10.34 -11.89
N GLY A 42 -10.12 -10.93 -11.03
CA GLY A 42 -9.37 -12.15 -11.35
C GLY A 42 -9.18 -13.03 -10.12
N PRO A 43 -10.15 -13.90 -9.80
CA PRO A 43 -10.08 -14.79 -8.63
C PRO A 43 -8.83 -15.69 -8.66
N GLU A 44 -8.41 -16.13 -9.85
CA GLU A 44 -7.28 -17.04 -10.05
C GLU A 44 -5.95 -16.42 -9.64
N TYR A 45 -5.82 -15.09 -9.64
CA TYR A 45 -4.64 -14.43 -9.06
C TYR A 45 -4.48 -14.76 -7.56
N PHE A 46 -5.60 -14.98 -6.87
CA PHE A 46 -5.58 -15.35 -5.47
C PHE A 46 -5.45 -16.85 -5.29
N THR A 47 -6.33 -17.65 -5.89
CA THR A 47 -6.38 -19.10 -5.68
C THR A 47 -5.13 -19.80 -6.21
N GLU A 48 -4.65 -19.39 -7.39
CA GLU A 48 -3.50 -20.03 -8.04
C GLU A 48 -2.16 -19.42 -7.64
N PHE A 49 -2.13 -18.21 -7.06
CA PHE A 49 -0.86 -17.55 -6.69
C PHE A 49 -0.81 -17.10 -5.22
N LYS A 50 -1.64 -16.15 -4.78
CA LYS A 50 -1.53 -15.60 -3.42
C LYS A 50 -1.78 -16.65 -2.33
N PHE A 51 -2.71 -17.57 -2.50
CA PHE A 51 -3.01 -18.60 -1.50
C PHE A 51 -1.83 -19.58 -1.30
N GLN A 52 -0.98 -19.74 -2.32
CA GLN A 52 0.27 -20.50 -2.19
C GLN A 52 1.35 -19.67 -1.50
N GLN A 53 1.41 -18.36 -1.80
CA GLN A 53 2.33 -17.43 -1.14
C GLN A 53 2.02 -17.32 0.37
N PHE A 54 0.75 -17.34 0.75
CA PHE A 54 0.25 -17.30 2.12
C PHE A 54 -0.24 -18.68 2.59
N HIS A 55 0.58 -19.71 2.39
CA HIS A 55 0.22 -21.11 2.68
C HIS A 55 -0.09 -21.40 4.16
N ASP A 56 0.37 -20.55 5.09
CA ASP A 56 0.08 -20.68 6.52
C ASP A 56 -1.38 -20.33 6.88
N LEU A 57 -2.13 -19.69 5.98
CA LEU A 57 -3.54 -19.36 6.20
C LEU A 57 -4.43 -20.60 6.01
N SER A 58 -5.46 -20.71 6.85
CA SER A 58 -6.38 -21.84 6.79
C SER A 58 -7.32 -21.72 5.59
N LYS A 59 -7.12 -22.61 4.61
CA LYS A 59 -7.98 -22.72 3.41
C LYS A 59 -9.34 -23.36 3.69
N ALA A 60 -9.62 -23.75 4.94
CA ALA A 60 -10.94 -24.22 5.34
C ALA A 60 -11.96 -23.08 5.48
N GLN A 61 -11.50 -21.83 5.47
CA GLN A 61 -12.35 -20.64 5.52
C GLN A 61 -12.87 -20.28 4.12
N PRO A 62 -13.98 -19.51 4.03
CA PRO A 62 -14.44 -18.95 2.77
C PRO A 62 -13.36 -18.10 2.10
N GLU A 63 -13.21 -18.21 0.78
CA GLU A 63 -12.13 -17.56 0.03
C GLU A 63 -12.05 -16.04 0.28
N ARG A 64 -13.21 -15.36 0.37
CA ARG A 64 -13.26 -13.92 0.65
C ARG A 64 -12.62 -13.53 1.98
N VAL A 65 -12.69 -14.41 2.99
CA VAL A 65 -12.05 -14.18 4.28
C VAL A 65 -10.54 -14.31 4.12
N VAL A 66 -10.07 -15.35 3.44
CA VAL A 66 -8.64 -15.55 3.15
C VAL A 66 -8.07 -14.39 2.32
N VAL A 67 -8.80 -13.92 1.32
CA VAL A 67 -8.46 -12.73 0.51
C VAL A 67 -8.36 -11.47 1.37
N ALA A 68 -9.27 -11.27 2.32
CA ALA A 68 -9.19 -10.14 3.25
C ALA A 68 -7.94 -10.24 4.17
N GLU A 69 -7.65 -11.43 4.71
CA GLU A 69 -6.45 -11.66 5.51
C GLU A 69 -5.17 -11.39 4.72
N ILE A 70 -5.10 -11.89 3.48
CA ILE A 70 -3.99 -11.63 2.55
C ILE A 70 -3.85 -10.13 2.29
N GLY A 71 -4.95 -9.43 1.99
CA GLY A 71 -4.92 -7.99 1.73
C GLY A 71 -4.38 -7.21 2.92
N PHE A 72 -4.80 -7.56 4.14
CA PHE A 72 -4.25 -6.96 5.36
C PHE A 72 -2.76 -7.26 5.51
N LEU A 73 -2.38 -8.55 5.47
CA LEU A 73 -1.01 -9.03 5.68
C LEU A 73 -0.02 -8.48 4.65
N ALA A 74 -0.47 -8.29 3.41
CA ALA A 74 0.33 -7.76 2.31
C ALA A 74 0.61 -6.26 2.45
N THR A 75 -0.18 -5.50 3.20
CA THR A 75 -0.17 -4.02 3.15
C THR A 75 0.08 -3.32 4.50
N TRP A 76 -0.23 -3.93 5.64
CA TRP A 76 -0.12 -3.28 6.95
C TRP A 76 1.30 -2.73 7.23
N TRP A 77 2.34 -3.46 6.82
CA TRP A 77 3.73 -3.07 7.08
C TRP A 77 4.12 -1.83 6.26
N VAL A 78 3.58 -1.66 5.06
CA VAL A 78 3.76 -0.45 4.24
C VAL A 78 3.19 0.75 4.98
N GLY A 79 1.98 0.60 5.51
CA GLY A 79 1.32 1.61 6.34
C GLY A 79 2.10 1.94 7.59
N PHE A 80 2.69 0.93 8.25
CA PHE A 80 3.53 1.13 9.43
C PHE A 80 4.70 2.06 9.13
N PHE A 81 5.48 1.76 8.09
CA PHE A 81 6.63 2.59 7.74
C PHE A 81 6.21 3.97 7.23
N ALA A 82 5.12 4.07 6.47
CA ALA A 82 4.59 5.36 6.04
C ALA A 82 4.22 6.24 7.24
N GLY A 83 3.41 5.72 8.17
CA GLY A 83 3.02 6.41 9.40
C GLY A 83 4.23 6.81 10.26
N TRP A 84 5.21 5.91 10.39
CA TRP A 84 6.47 6.18 11.08
C TRP A 84 7.24 7.35 10.48
N PHE A 85 7.45 7.36 9.15
CA PHE A 85 8.17 8.45 8.48
C PHE A 85 7.41 9.77 8.52
N MET A 86 6.08 9.73 8.38
CA MET A 86 5.23 10.91 8.52
C MET A 86 5.27 11.49 9.94
N GLY A 87 5.26 10.63 10.97
CA GLY A 87 5.51 10.99 12.35
C GLY A 87 6.88 11.67 12.53
N ARG A 88 7.93 11.09 11.95
CA ARG A 88 9.30 11.66 11.97
C ARG A 88 9.37 13.06 11.35
N VAL A 89 8.61 13.31 10.28
CA VAL A 89 8.60 14.62 9.61
C VAL A 89 7.82 15.67 10.42
N SER A 90 6.79 15.27 11.16
CA SER A 90 5.82 16.18 11.76
C SER A 90 6.01 16.40 13.27
N LEU A 91 6.21 15.35 14.07
CA LEU A 91 6.29 15.39 15.53
C LEU A 91 7.42 16.29 16.11
N PRO A 92 8.60 16.42 15.47
CA PRO A 92 9.64 17.30 15.99
C PRO A 92 9.31 18.80 15.89
N HIS A 93 8.33 19.17 15.07
CA HIS A 93 8.08 20.57 14.71
C HIS A 93 6.66 21.05 15.04
N LEU A 94 5.75 20.12 15.33
CA LEU A 94 4.34 20.41 15.50
C LEU A 94 3.81 19.79 16.80
N GLN A 95 2.81 20.44 17.38
CA GLN A 95 1.98 19.83 18.43
C GLN A 95 1.30 18.56 17.90
N LEU A 96 1.06 17.58 18.77
CA LEU A 96 0.58 16.25 18.43
C LEU A 96 -0.66 16.26 17.51
N GLN A 97 -1.67 17.08 17.81
CA GLN A 97 -2.89 17.18 17.00
C GLN A 97 -2.61 17.68 15.58
N LYS A 98 -1.76 18.71 15.43
CA LYS A 98 -1.35 19.24 14.12
C LYS A 98 -0.50 18.21 13.37
N ALA A 99 0.39 17.50 14.06
CA ALA A 99 1.21 16.44 13.49
C ALA A 99 0.36 15.26 12.96
N ALA A 100 -0.63 14.82 13.74
CA ALA A 100 -1.55 13.76 13.35
C ALA A 100 -2.38 14.16 12.12
N ARG A 101 -2.96 15.37 12.12
CA ARG A 101 -3.72 15.88 10.98
C ARG A 101 -2.87 16.00 9.71
N LEU A 102 -1.63 16.49 9.83
CA LEU A 102 -0.72 16.59 8.68
C LEU A 102 -0.33 15.20 8.16
N SER A 103 -0.08 14.24 9.06
CA SER A 103 0.27 12.87 8.69
C SER A 103 -0.91 12.15 8.03
N LEU A 104 -2.14 12.32 8.53
CA LEU A 104 -3.35 11.77 7.88
C LEU A 104 -3.53 12.32 6.45
N LYS A 105 -3.26 13.61 6.23
CA LYS A 105 -3.24 14.18 4.87
C LYS A 105 -2.15 13.54 4.00
N GLY A 106 -0.97 13.27 4.57
CA GLY A 106 0.09 12.54 3.89
C GLY A 106 -0.32 11.12 3.50
N VAL A 107 -0.96 10.38 4.41
CA VAL A 107 -1.51 9.05 4.13
C VAL A 107 -2.55 9.13 3.01
N ALA A 108 -3.44 10.12 3.03
CA ALA A 108 -4.41 10.32 1.96
C ALA A 108 -3.75 10.56 0.60
N VAL A 109 -2.71 11.39 0.52
CA VAL A 109 -1.93 11.60 -0.72
C VAL A 109 -1.30 10.29 -1.21
N MET A 110 -0.72 9.51 -0.30
CA MET A 110 -0.12 8.22 -0.63
C MET A 110 -1.16 7.24 -1.19
N MET A 111 -2.30 7.09 -0.52
CA MET A 111 -3.38 6.19 -0.93
C MET A 111 -4.01 6.60 -2.26
N LEU A 112 -4.22 7.90 -2.47
CA LEU A 112 -4.73 8.41 -3.75
C LEU A 112 -3.76 8.12 -4.89
N THR A 113 -2.46 8.25 -4.64
CA THR A 113 -1.44 7.94 -5.66
C THR A 113 -1.42 6.44 -5.97
N ALA A 114 -1.50 5.58 -4.94
CA ALA A 114 -1.63 4.14 -5.13
C ALA A 114 -2.86 3.78 -5.96
N LEU A 115 -4.02 4.38 -5.65
CA LEU A 115 -5.27 4.14 -6.39
C LEU A 115 -5.20 4.63 -7.85
N VAL A 116 -4.57 5.77 -8.10
CA VAL A 116 -4.36 6.28 -9.47
C VAL A 116 -3.48 5.32 -10.27
N PHE A 117 -2.40 4.82 -9.69
CA PHE A 117 -1.53 3.83 -10.34
C PHE A 117 -2.25 2.50 -10.57
N ALA A 118 -3.00 2.02 -9.58
CA ALA A 118 -3.85 0.83 -9.69
C ALA A 118 -4.79 0.94 -10.91
N THR A 119 -5.55 2.05 -10.96
CA THR A 119 -6.55 2.30 -12.01
C THR A 119 -5.89 2.48 -13.38
N ALA A 120 -4.83 3.28 -13.46
CA ALA A 120 -4.11 3.50 -14.72
C ALA A 120 -3.49 2.20 -15.25
N SER A 121 -2.95 1.36 -14.36
CA SER A 121 -2.36 0.08 -14.75
C SER A 121 -3.41 -0.92 -15.24
N TYR A 122 -4.62 -0.92 -14.68
CA TYR A 122 -5.71 -1.74 -15.18
C TYR A 122 -6.09 -1.35 -16.61
N LEU A 123 -6.20 -0.04 -16.90
CA LEU A 123 -6.48 0.46 -18.24
C LEU A 123 -5.35 0.18 -19.25
N MET A 124 -4.12 0.00 -18.75
CA MET A 124 -2.96 -0.33 -19.57
C MET A 124 -2.67 -1.84 -19.62
N ALA A 125 -3.36 -2.67 -18.85
CA ALA A 125 -3.10 -4.10 -18.79
C ALA A 125 -3.52 -4.78 -20.12
N PRO A 126 -2.99 -5.98 -20.41
CA PRO A 126 -3.49 -6.80 -21.51
C PRO A 126 -5.01 -6.98 -21.44
N ALA A 127 -5.66 -6.86 -22.59
CA ALA A 127 -7.11 -6.99 -22.72
C ALA A 127 -7.53 -8.21 -23.57
N SER A 128 -6.56 -8.90 -24.17
CA SER A 128 -6.79 -10.13 -24.93
C SER A 128 -5.63 -11.12 -24.73
N PRO A 129 -5.86 -12.43 -24.92
CA PRO A 129 -4.78 -13.43 -24.84
C PRO A 129 -3.68 -13.22 -25.89
N ASP A 130 -4.03 -12.66 -27.05
CA ASP A 130 -3.09 -12.40 -28.15
C ASP A 130 -2.24 -11.12 -27.96
N ASP A 131 -2.40 -10.41 -26.84
CA ASP A 131 -1.59 -9.22 -26.56
C ASP A 131 -0.12 -9.62 -26.34
N PRO A 132 0.86 -9.06 -27.08
CA PRO A 132 2.27 -9.44 -26.96
C PRO A 132 2.86 -9.26 -25.56
N ARG A 133 2.22 -8.46 -24.71
CA ARG A 133 2.66 -8.27 -23.32
C ARG A 133 2.36 -9.50 -22.46
N MET A 134 1.46 -10.39 -22.88
CA MET A 134 1.20 -11.67 -22.21
C MET A 134 2.45 -12.55 -22.14
N ASP A 135 3.34 -12.49 -23.15
CA ASP A 135 4.61 -13.22 -23.18
C ASP A 135 5.48 -12.96 -21.94
N THR A 136 5.40 -11.74 -21.38
CA THR A 136 6.16 -11.37 -20.17
C THR A 136 5.67 -12.07 -18.90
N TRP A 137 4.48 -12.68 -18.95
CA TRP A 137 3.82 -13.35 -17.83
C TRP A 137 3.83 -14.87 -17.94
N GLU A 138 4.32 -15.45 -19.04
CA GLU A 138 4.37 -16.89 -19.26
C GLU A 138 4.97 -17.65 -18.07
N ARG A 139 6.11 -17.17 -17.55
CA ARG A 139 6.77 -17.81 -16.40
C ARG A 139 5.91 -17.79 -15.14
N MET A 140 5.12 -16.73 -14.95
CA MET A 140 4.25 -16.61 -13.79
C MET A 140 3.04 -17.52 -13.89
N LEU A 141 2.51 -17.70 -15.10
CA LEU A 141 1.38 -18.59 -15.41
C LEU A 141 1.81 -20.07 -15.49
N ALA A 142 3.06 -20.35 -15.86
CA ALA A 142 3.56 -21.70 -16.04
C ALA A 142 3.39 -22.57 -14.79
N GLY A 143 2.78 -23.74 -14.96
CA GLY A 143 2.54 -24.71 -13.89
C GLY A 143 1.39 -24.35 -12.94
N ARG A 144 0.56 -23.36 -13.29
CA ARG A 144 -0.68 -23.01 -12.58
C ARG A 144 -1.90 -23.40 -13.41
N ASP A 145 -3.01 -23.69 -12.74
CA ASP A 145 -4.27 -24.06 -13.40
C ASP A 145 -5.13 -22.80 -13.65
N VAL A 146 -4.57 -21.84 -14.41
CA VAL A 146 -5.22 -20.56 -14.69
C VAL A 146 -6.01 -20.66 -16.00
N ILE A 147 -7.34 -20.55 -15.90
CA ILE A 147 -8.29 -20.62 -17.01
C ILE A 147 -8.41 -19.26 -17.70
N ASP A 148 -8.41 -18.15 -16.96
CA ASP A 148 -8.43 -16.78 -17.45
C ASP A 148 -7.10 -16.05 -17.18
N PRO A 149 -6.09 -16.26 -18.04
CA PRO A 149 -4.78 -15.65 -17.86
C PRO A 149 -4.81 -14.13 -18.02
N VAL A 150 -5.78 -13.58 -18.77
CA VAL A 150 -5.91 -12.13 -18.96
C VAL A 150 -6.34 -11.48 -17.65
N ALA A 151 -7.39 -11.99 -17.01
CA ALA A 151 -7.85 -11.50 -15.71
C ALA A 151 -6.76 -11.64 -14.63
N PHE A 152 -6.06 -12.78 -14.60
CA PHE A 152 -4.91 -12.99 -13.70
C PHE A 152 -3.85 -11.89 -13.88
N VAL A 153 -3.45 -11.62 -15.11
CA VAL A 153 -2.43 -10.62 -15.43
C VAL A 153 -2.93 -9.20 -15.12
N GLN A 154 -4.19 -8.88 -15.40
CA GLN A 154 -4.79 -7.59 -15.04
C GLN A 154 -4.70 -7.31 -13.53
N VAL A 155 -5.04 -8.30 -12.69
CA VAL A 155 -4.89 -8.16 -11.24
C VAL A 155 -3.42 -8.01 -10.85
N ALA A 156 -2.51 -8.75 -11.49
CA ALA A 156 -1.09 -8.64 -11.23
C ALA A 156 -0.54 -7.23 -11.57
N TYR A 157 -1.00 -6.62 -12.66
CA TYR A 157 -0.70 -5.22 -13.01
C TYR A 157 -1.17 -4.27 -11.90
N ILE A 158 -2.44 -4.40 -11.48
CA ILE A 158 -3.04 -3.58 -10.42
C ILE A 158 -2.21 -3.65 -9.14
N HIS A 159 -1.87 -4.86 -8.68
CA HIS A 159 -1.11 -5.07 -7.44
C HIS A 159 0.29 -4.45 -7.53
N ASN A 160 1.04 -4.72 -8.59
CA ASN A 160 2.40 -4.19 -8.76
C ASN A 160 2.41 -2.67 -8.88
N ALA A 161 1.48 -2.10 -9.66
CA ALA A 161 1.38 -0.66 -9.82
C ALA A 161 0.92 0.02 -8.52
N SER A 162 0.04 -0.60 -7.74
CA SER A 162 -0.38 -0.07 -6.43
C SER A 162 0.79 0.06 -5.46
N TYR A 163 1.71 -0.91 -5.41
CA TYR A 163 2.93 -0.80 -4.60
C TYR A 163 3.83 0.34 -5.08
N LEU A 164 4.03 0.46 -6.40
CA LEU A 164 4.82 1.55 -6.98
C LEU A 164 4.17 2.92 -6.68
N GLY A 165 2.86 3.05 -6.88
CA GLY A 165 2.09 4.26 -6.58
C GLY A 165 2.09 4.60 -5.09
N GLY A 166 2.05 3.60 -4.21
CA GLY A 166 2.23 3.79 -2.77
C GLY A 166 3.61 4.34 -2.42
N LEU A 167 4.68 3.81 -3.02
CA LEU A 167 6.04 4.31 -2.80
C LEU A 167 6.21 5.74 -3.32
N VAL A 168 5.79 6.01 -4.56
CA VAL A 168 5.82 7.35 -5.17
C VAL A 168 5.00 8.33 -4.33
N GLY A 169 3.79 7.92 -3.95
CA GLY A 169 2.88 8.69 -3.12
C GLY A 169 3.47 9.02 -1.76
N LEU A 170 4.19 8.09 -1.12
CA LEU A 170 4.90 8.34 0.12
C LEU A 170 6.00 9.38 -0.06
N ILE A 171 6.81 9.28 -1.11
CA ILE A 171 7.87 10.26 -1.40
C ILE A 171 7.26 11.65 -1.59
N VAL A 172 6.22 11.77 -2.43
CA VAL A 172 5.49 13.01 -2.69
C VAL A 172 4.90 13.56 -1.40
N ALA A 173 4.23 12.73 -0.59
CA ALA A 173 3.66 13.12 0.68
C ALA A 173 4.72 13.66 1.65
N LEU A 174 5.86 12.97 1.79
CA LEU A 174 6.94 13.41 2.68
C LEU A 174 7.56 14.73 2.21
N MET A 175 7.76 14.92 0.89
CA MET A 175 8.25 16.19 0.32
C MET A 175 7.27 17.33 0.58
N TRP A 176 5.99 17.10 0.32
CA TRP A 176 4.92 18.07 0.56
C TRP A 176 4.80 18.42 2.05
N MET A 177 4.78 17.42 2.93
CA MET A 177 4.71 17.61 4.40
C MET A 177 5.89 18.40 4.94
N ARG A 178 7.10 18.18 4.39
CA ARG A 178 8.30 18.95 4.79
C ARG A 178 8.16 20.44 4.50
N LYS A 179 7.42 20.82 3.45
CA LYS A 179 7.09 22.22 3.13
C LYS A 179 5.89 22.71 3.95
N ALA A 180 4.84 21.91 4.10
CA ALA A 180 3.63 22.31 4.81
C ALA A 180 3.87 22.53 6.32
N ARG A 181 4.81 21.80 6.93
CA ARG A 181 5.13 21.94 8.36
C ARG A 181 5.75 23.29 8.72
N THR A 182 6.52 23.92 7.82
CA THR A 182 7.14 25.23 8.11
C THR A 182 6.09 26.32 8.17
N SER A 183 5.14 26.30 7.22
CA SER A 183 3.98 27.19 7.26
C SER A 183 3.13 26.98 8.52
N ALA A 184 2.87 25.73 8.91
CA ALA A 184 2.05 25.40 10.08
C ALA A 184 2.72 25.76 11.42
N ALA A 185 4.05 25.79 11.48
CA ALA A 185 4.82 26.21 12.65
C ALA A 185 4.81 27.74 12.84
N ASN A 186 4.75 28.51 11.75
CA ASN A 186 4.72 29.97 11.79
C ASN A 186 3.33 30.55 12.14
N SER A 187 2.29 29.73 12.15
CA SER A 187 0.91 30.10 12.54
C SER A 187 0.58 29.72 13.99
N ALA A 188 1.61 29.47 14.82
CA ALA A 188 1.51 29.12 16.23
C ALA A 188 2.12 30.24 17.08
#